data_AF-A0A968L969-F1
#
_entry.id   AF-A0A968L969-F1
#
_cell.length_a   1.000
_cell.length_b   1.000
_cell.length_c   1.000
_cell.angle_alpha   90.00
_cell.angle_beta   90.00
_cell.angle_gamma   90.00
#
_symmetry.space_group_name_H-M   'P 1'
#
loop_
_entity.id
_entity.type
_entity.pdbx_description
1 polymer ?
#
loop_
_entity_poly.entity_id
_entity_poly.type
_entity_poly.pdbx_seq_one_letter_code
_entity_poly.pdbx_strand_id
1 'polypeptide(L)'
;MGNIRTNVMALEQSPDNRKELEAELQRLRQDLADLEETIGFNLLNTSAHISGRQVRKDEESLSALRERIAGITRLLQARQQ
;
A
#
# COMPACT_ATOMS: atom_id res chain seq x y z
N MET A 1 18.34 4.10 -17.88
CA MET A 1 18.17 4.57 -16.48
C MET A 1 16.86 5.35 -16.42
N GLY A 2 15.77 4.70 -16.01
CA GLY A 2 14.42 5.27 -16.07
C GLY A 2 13.93 5.75 -14.71
N ASN A 3 13.73 7.06 -14.60
CA ASN A 3 12.64 7.75 -13.90
C ASN A 3 12.23 7.29 -12.50
N ILE A 4 13.07 7.57 -11.49
CA ILE A 4 12.63 7.63 -10.08
C ILE A 4 11.77 8.90 -9.82
N ARG A 5 11.90 9.93 -10.67
CA ARG A 5 11.22 11.23 -10.49
C ARG A 5 9.70 11.19 -10.65
N THR A 6 9.15 10.20 -11.34
CA THR A 6 7.69 10.16 -11.61
C THR A 6 6.87 9.74 -10.39
N ASN A 7 7.45 9.00 -9.44
CA ASN A 7 6.72 8.58 -8.24
C ASN A 7 6.60 9.67 -7.16
N VAL A 8 7.43 10.71 -7.22
CA VAL A 8 7.40 11.81 -6.24
C VAL A 8 6.30 12.83 -6.57
N MET A 9 6.02 13.07 -7.85
CA MET A 9 4.97 14.02 -8.27
C MET A 9 3.54 13.52 -7.96
N ALA A 10 3.31 12.21 -7.90
CA ALA A 10 2.00 11.68 -7.47
C ALA A 10 1.71 11.97 -5.98
N LEU A 11 2.75 12.20 -5.18
CA LEU A 11 2.62 12.62 -3.78
C LEU A 11 2.41 14.13 -3.63
N GLU A 12 2.57 14.95 -4.68
CA GLU A 12 2.25 16.39 -4.63
C GLU A 12 0.74 16.66 -4.78
N GLN A 13 -0.05 15.64 -5.15
CA GLN A 13 -1.51 15.68 -5.03
C GLN A 13 -2.00 15.14 -3.67
N SER A 14 -1.08 14.94 -2.73
CA SER A 14 -1.46 14.54 -1.37
C SER A 14 -2.26 15.65 -0.71
N PRO A 15 -3.28 15.30 0.09
CA PRO A 15 -4.03 16.31 0.82
C PRO A 15 -3.10 17.16 1.68
N ASP A 16 -3.19 18.48 1.54
CA ASP A 16 -2.37 19.42 2.30
C ASP A 16 -2.62 19.33 3.81
N ASN A 17 -3.73 18.72 4.20
CA ASN A 17 -4.20 18.66 5.57
C ASN A 17 -3.73 17.39 6.30
N ARG A 18 -3.08 17.55 7.45
CA ARG A 18 -2.59 16.43 8.28
C ARG A 18 -3.67 15.40 8.61
N LYS A 19 -4.90 15.85 8.90
CA LYS A 19 -6.04 14.97 9.21
C LYS A 19 -6.43 14.08 8.02
N GLU A 20 -6.33 14.61 6.81
CA GLU A 20 -6.64 13.87 5.59
C GLU A 20 -5.55 12.83 5.30
N LEU A 21 -4.28 13.17 5.55
CA LEU A 21 -3.16 12.20 5.50
C LEU A 21 -3.30 11.09 6.55
N GLU A 22 -3.71 11.42 7.78
CA GLU A 22 -3.97 10.43 8.84
C GLU A 22 -5.16 9.51 8.47
N ALA A 23 -6.22 10.07 7.89
CA ALA A 23 -7.38 9.30 7.42
C ALA A 23 -7.02 8.38 6.24
N GLU A 24 -6.24 8.86 5.28
CA GLU A 24 -5.76 8.06 4.15
C GLU A 24 -4.81 6.95 4.63
N LEU A 25 -3.92 7.25 5.58
CA LEU A 25 -3.05 6.25 6.21
C LEU A 25 -3.88 5.15 6.89
N GLN A 26 -4.95 5.52 7.59
CA GLN A 26 -5.84 4.57 8.23
C GLN A 26 -6.56 3.68 7.21
N ARG A 27 -7.06 4.27 6.11
CA ARG A 27 -7.68 3.51 5.00
C ARG A 27 -6.70 2.51 4.39
N LEU A 28 -5.50 2.95 4.02
CA LEU A 28 -4.50 2.07 3.42
C LEU A 28 -4.07 0.93 4.34
N ARG A 29 -4.03 1.17 5.66
CA ARG A 29 -3.76 0.11 6.64
C ARG A 29 -4.88 -0.91 6.71
N GLN A 30 -6.13 -0.47 6.58
CA GLN A 30 -7.29 -1.36 6.54
C GLN A 30 -7.30 -2.17 5.24
N ASP A 31 -7.08 -1.52 4.10
CA ASP A 31 -6.96 -2.18 2.80
C ASP A 31 -5.83 -3.23 2.81
N LEU A 32 -4.70 -2.92 3.47
CA LEU A 32 -3.60 -3.87 3.64
C LEU A 32 -4.04 -5.09 4.47
N ALA A 33 -4.72 -4.88 5.60
CA ALA A 33 -5.18 -5.95 6.47
C ALA A 33 -6.20 -6.86 5.76
N ASP A 34 -7.16 -6.27 5.05
CA ASP A 34 -8.18 -7.00 4.29
C ASP A 34 -7.55 -7.84 3.17
N LEU A 35 -6.51 -7.31 2.50
CA LEU A 35 -5.79 -8.04 1.46
C LEU A 35 -4.94 -9.18 2.05
N GLU A 36 -4.27 -8.95 3.18
CA GLU A 36 -3.50 -9.98 3.90
C GLU A 36 -4.42 -11.10 4.40
N GLU A 37 -5.61 -10.77 4.91
CA GLU A 37 -6.63 -11.74 5.30
C GLU A 37 -7.13 -12.53 4.08
N THR A 38 -7.42 -11.86 2.96
CA THR A 38 -7.86 -12.52 1.72
C THR A 38 -6.81 -13.50 1.20
N ILE A 39 -5.54 -13.09 1.17
CA ILE A 39 -4.43 -13.96 0.74
C ILE A 39 -4.27 -15.13 1.70
N GLY A 40 -4.30 -14.88 3.01
CA GLY A 40 -4.22 -15.91 4.04
C GLY A 40 -5.36 -16.93 3.93
N PHE A 41 -6.59 -16.45 3.75
CA PHE A 41 -7.76 -17.29 3.54
C PHE A 41 -7.62 -18.13 2.27
N ASN A 42 -7.18 -17.52 1.16
CA ASN A 42 -6.97 -18.24 -0.09
C ASN A 42 -5.90 -19.31 0.07
N LEU A 43 -4.77 -19.01 0.70
CA LEU A 43 -3.68 -19.98 0.91
C LEU A 43 -4.07 -21.12 1.86
N LEU A 44 -4.89 -20.86 2.88
CA LEU A 44 -5.29 -21.85 3.89
C LEU A 44 -6.49 -22.71 3.47
N ASN A 45 -7.47 -22.12 2.77
CA ASN A 45 -8.74 -22.79 2.44
C ASN A 45 -8.83 -23.30 1.01
N THR A 46 -7.91 -22.91 0.13
CA THR A 46 -7.93 -23.44 -1.23
C THR A 46 -6.97 -24.62 -1.39
N SER A 47 -7.53 -25.80 -1.65
CA SER A 47 -6.89 -26.83 -2.48
C SER A 47 -6.85 -26.40 -3.96
N ALA A 48 -7.31 -25.19 -4.28
CA ALA A 48 -7.38 -24.64 -5.61
C ALA A 48 -5.98 -24.20 -6.02
N HIS A 49 -5.61 -24.52 -7.26
CA HIS A 49 -4.44 -23.98 -7.92
C HIS A 49 -4.54 -22.46 -8.01
N ILE A 50 -4.16 -21.74 -6.96
CA ILE A 50 -3.83 -20.32 -7.07
C ILE A 50 -2.64 -20.26 -8.02
N SER A 51 -2.85 -19.71 -9.21
CA SER A 51 -1.77 -19.64 -10.19
C SER A 51 -0.63 -18.82 -9.60
N GLY A 52 0.63 -19.22 -9.85
CA GLY A 52 1.79 -18.42 -9.41
C GLY A 52 1.77 -16.98 -9.94
N ARG A 53 1.00 -16.71 -11.01
CA ARG A 53 0.74 -15.35 -11.50
C ARG A 53 -0.16 -14.55 -10.54
N GLN A 54 -1.19 -15.18 -9.97
CA GLN A 54 -2.07 -14.53 -8.99
C GLN A 54 -1.31 -14.23 -7.71
N VAL A 55 -0.51 -15.18 -7.19
CA VAL A 55 0.35 -14.95 -6.02
C VAL A 55 1.30 -13.78 -6.24
N ARG A 56 1.99 -13.72 -7.39
CA ARG A 56 2.87 -12.58 -7.71
C ARG A 56 2.12 -11.25 -7.78
N LYS A 57 0.93 -11.23 -8.36
CA LYS A 57 0.10 -10.02 -8.44
C LYS A 57 -0.34 -9.55 -7.05
N ASP A 58 -0.65 -10.49 -6.17
CA ASP A 58 -1.02 -10.21 -4.79
C ASP A 58 0.19 -9.69 -3.99
N GLU A 59 1.38 -10.27 -4.18
CA GLU A 59 2.65 -9.79 -3.61
C GLU A 59 3.01 -8.38 -4.11
N GLU A 60 2.87 -8.11 -5.40
CA GLU A 60 3.09 -6.79 -5.99
C GLU A 60 2.13 -5.75 -5.40
N SER A 61 0.86 -6.14 -5.21
CA SER A 61 -0.17 -5.28 -4.63
C SER A 61 0.12 -4.98 -3.15
N LEU A 62 0.54 -5.98 -2.37
CA LEU A 62 1.00 -5.80 -0.99
C LEU A 62 2.22 -4.87 -0.91
N SER A 63 3.19 -5.05 -1.81
CA SER A 63 4.39 -4.22 -1.85
C SER A 63 4.03 -2.75 -2.14
N ALA A 64 3.17 -2.50 -3.13
CA ALA A 64 2.73 -1.16 -3.48
C ALA A 64 1.96 -0.47 -2.34
N LEU A 65 1.08 -1.20 -1.63
CA LEU A 65 0.37 -0.68 -0.46
C LEU A 65 1.34 -0.32 0.68
N ARG A 66 2.31 -1.19 0.96
CA ARG A 66 3.35 -0.94 1.98
C ARG A 66 4.20 0.28 1.64
N GLU A 67 4.56 0.46 0.37
CA GLU A 67 5.30 1.64 -0.09
C GLU A 67 4.48 2.92 0.06
N ARG A 68 3.18 2.92 -0.29
CA ARG A 68 2.29 4.08 -0.08
C ARG A 68 2.14 4.43 1.40
N ILE A 69 1.93 3.42 2.27
CA ILE A 69 1.87 3.60 3.72
C ILE A 69 3.17 4.21 4.25
N ALA A 70 4.33 3.70 3.81
CA ALA A 70 5.63 4.22 4.21
C ALA A 70 5.85 5.66 3.74
N GLY A 71 5.40 6.00 2.52
CA GLY A 71 5.44 7.36 1.98
C GLY A 71 4.62 8.34 2.83
N ILE A 72 3.35 8.02 3.09
CA ILE A 72 2.47 8.86 3.91
C ILE A 72 2.98 8.97 5.35
N THR A 73 3.49 7.88 5.92
CA THR A 73 4.08 7.90 7.27
C THR A 73 5.28 8.84 7.35
N ARG A 74 6.17 8.82 6.35
CA ARG A 74 7.32 9.74 6.28
C ARG A 74 6.86 11.20 6.12
N LEU A 75 5.84 11.46 5.30
CA LEU A 75 5.28 12.80 5.13
C LEU A 75 4.69 13.33 6.45
N LEU A 76 3.97 12.48 7.20
CA LEU A 76 3.44 12.84 8.51
C LEU A 76 4.56 13.11 9.53
N GLN A 77 5.62 12.30 9.55
CA GLN A 77 6.78 12.49 10.43
C GLN A 77 7.55 13.78 10.10
N ALA A 78 7.78 14.06 8.82
CA ALA A 78 8.49 15.27 8.39
C ALA A 78 7.74 16.56 8.75
N ARG A 79 6.41 16.50 8.92
CA ARG A 79 5.56 17.63 9.32
C ARG A 79 5.40 17.79 10.83
N GLN A 80 6.00 16.89 11.64
CA GLN A 80 5.99 16.98 13.11
C GLN A 80 7.25 17.65 13.70
N GLN A 81 8.26 17.94 12.86
CA GLN A 81 9.45 18.73 13.21
C GLN A 81 9.25 20.18 12.82
#